data_AF-A0AAQ1CF53-F1
#
_entry.id   AF-A0AAQ1CF53-F1
#
_cell.length_a   1.000
_cell.length_b   1.000
_cell.length_c   1.000
_cell.angle_alpha   90.00
_cell.angle_beta   90.00
_cell.angle_gamma   90.00
#
_symmetry.space_group_name_H-M   'P 1'
#
loop_
_entity.id
_entity.type
_entity.pdbx_description
1 polymer ?
#
loop_
_entity_poly.entity_id
_entity_poly.type
_entity_poly.pdbx_seq_one_letter_code
_entity_poly.pdbx_strand_id
1 'polypeptide(L)'
;MNRESEQEKIALEHGAAKLFLRCYEKQFGVTMRNIWHNTPSKPDVSCYKGDERLDIEIAHLYASETEAMAVLGRPLSIGMQRDLAEMALAPSNERLHCALHRLLAQKAKKYYESTQPWLLIRNASTIWHLEDFKSVLTNLKVPAKHPFQQIWLLCDFYRGELIQIL
;
A
#
# COMPACT_ATOMS: atom_id res chain seq x y z
N MET A 1 -8.54 -21.34 6.02
CA MET A 1 -7.70 -20.42 5.22
C MET A 1 -6.50 -21.21 4.73
N ASN A 2 -6.25 -21.20 3.42
CA ASN A 2 -5.25 -22.06 2.77
C ASN A 2 -3.84 -21.51 3.05
N ARG A 3 -2.88 -22.35 3.46
CA ARG A 3 -1.51 -21.91 3.84
C ARG A 3 -0.79 -21.14 2.72
N GLU A 4 -1.07 -21.49 1.47
CA GLU A 4 -0.50 -20.83 0.29
C GLU A 4 -0.94 -19.36 0.16
N SER A 5 -2.22 -19.07 0.44
CA SER A 5 -2.75 -17.70 0.38
C SER A 5 -2.15 -16.79 1.45
N GLU A 6 -1.81 -17.32 2.63
CA GLU A 6 -1.13 -16.56 3.67
C GLU A 6 0.32 -16.27 3.29
N GLN A 7 1.02 -17.24 2.69
CA GLN A 7 2.39 -17.04 2.21
C GLN A 7 2.47 -16.03 1.07
N GLU A 8 1.53 -16.05 0.12
CA GLU A 8 1.42 -15.05 -0.94
C GLU A 8 1.25 -13.63 -0.36
N LYS A 9 0.34 -13.49 0.60
CA LYS A 9 0.08 -12.22 1.28
C LYS A 9 1.34 -11.70 1.99
N ILE A 10 2.00 -12.55 2.78
CA ILE A 10 3.25 -12.21 3.48
C ILE A 10 4.34 -11.79 2.49
N ALA A 11 4.47 -12.47 1.35
CA ALA A 11 5.46 -12.14 0.33
C ALA A 11 5.20 -10.75 -0.30
N LEU A 12 3.94 -10.41 -0.58
CA LEU A 12 3.57 -9.09 -1.10
C LEU A 12 3.87 -7.97 -0.10
N GLU A 13 3.50 -8.18 1.17
CA GLU A 13 3.77 -7.26 2.27
C GLU A 13 5.27 -7.06 2.48
N HIS A 14 6.04 -8.14 2.52
CA HIS A 14 7.51 -8.08 2.63
C HIS A 14 8.13 -7.29 1.47
N GLY A 15 7.66 -7.54 0.24
CA GLY A 15 8.12 -6.83 -0.96
C GLY A 15 7.83 -5.34 -0.89
N ALA A 16 6.64 -4.96 -0.42
CA ALA A 16 6.24 -3.56 -0.23
C ALA A 16 7.11 -2.88 0.83
N ALA A 17 7.29 -3.50 1.99
CA ALA A 17 8.13 -3.01 3.07
C ALA A 17 9.58 -2.80 2.60
N LYS A 18 10.17 -3.80 1.94
CA LYS A 18 11.54 -3.75 1.46
C LYS A 18 11.76 -2.60 0.47
N LEU A 19 10.83 -2.39 -0.46
CA LEU A 19 10.93 -1.30 -1.42
C LEU A 19 10.77 0.06 -0.71
N PHE A 20 9.79 0.18 0.18
CA PHE A 20 9.57 1.39 0.98
C PHE A 20 10.81 1.78 1.78
N LEU A 21 11.39 0.85 2.56
CA LEU A 21 12.58 1.10 3.38
C LEU A 21 13.73 1.64 2.52
N ARG A 22 14.02 1.00 1.38
CA ARG A 22 15.08 1.43 0.47
C ARG A 22 14.83 2.83 -0.10
N CYS A 23 13.60 3.14 -0.47
CA CYS A 23 13.24 4.45 -1.01
C CYS A 23 13.31 5.53 0.07
N TYR A 24 12.86 5.23 1.28
CA TYR A 24 12.93 6.13 2.42
C TYR A 24 14.38 6.43 2.81
N GLU A 25 15.23 5.40 2.91
CA GLU A 25 16.68 5.55 3.14
C GLU A 25 17.32 6.46 2.08
N LYS A 26 17.01 6.23 0.80
CA LYS A 26 17.55 7.03 -0.30
C LYS A 26 17.10 8.49 -0.24
N GLN A 27 15.85 8.74 0.16
CA GLN A 27 15.27 10.08 0.17
C GLN A 27 15.68 10.89 1.41
N PHE A 28 15.76 10.27 2.58
CA PHE A 28 15.95 10.96 3.86
C PHE A 28 17.31 10.69 4.51
N GLY A 29 18.11 9.75 4.00
CA GLY A 29 19.41 9.38 4.58
C GLY A 29 19.30 8.65 5.92
N VAL A 30 18.09 8.30 6.37
CA VAL A 30 17.85 7.58 7.63
C VAL A 30 17.83 6.09 7.35
N THR A 31 18.77 5.37 7.95
CA THR A 31 18.86 3.91 7.82
C THR A 31 17.58 3.22 8.29
N MET A 32 17.05 2.29 7.51
CA MET A 32 15.93 1.44 7.88
C MET A 32 16.24 -0.03 7.65
N ARG A 33 16.11 -0.85 8.70
CA ARG A 33 16.59 -2.24 8.66
C ARG A 33 15.69 -3.21 9.39
N ASN A 34 15.96 -4.49 9.11
CA ASN A 34 15.42 -5.66 9.78
C ASN A 34 13.88 -5.74 9.71
N ILE A 35 13.35 -6.33 8.65
CA ILE A 35 11.91 -6.50 8.50
C ILE A 35 11.48 -7.77 9.22
N TRP A 36 10.55 -7.65 10.15
CA TRP A 36 9.89 -8.77 10.83
C TRP A 36 8.40 -8.75 10.55
N HIS A 37 7.82 -9.91 10.26
CA HIS A 37 6.37 -10.05 10.19
C HIS A 37 5.78 -10.29 11.57
N ASN A 38 4.66 -9.64 11.87
CA ASN A 38 4.02 -9.75 13.18
C ASN A 38 2.72 -10.56 13.15
N THR A 39 2.43 -11.23 14.27
CA THR A 39 1.15 -11.91 14.54
C THR A 39 0.86 -11.89 16.04
N PRO A 40 -0.41 -11.85 16.51
CA PRO A 40 -1.56 -11.08 16.03
C PRO A 40 -1.61 -9.65 16.67
N SER A 41 -2.54 -8.80 16.21
CA SER A 41 -2.84 -7.45 16.76
C SER A 41 -1.71 -6.41 16.68
N LYS A 42 -0.73 -6.63 15.80
CA LYS A 42 0.34 -5.68 15.45
C LYS A 42 0.28 -5.36 13.96
N PRO A 43 0.82 -4.21 13.52
CA PRO A 43 0.95 -3.90 12.10
C PRO A 43 1.74 -4.98 11.36
N ASP A 44 1.44 -5.18 10.07
CA ASP A 44 1.91 -6.31 9.26
C ASP A 44 3.42 -6.57 9.39
N VAL A 45 4.24 -5.51 9.44
CA VAL A 45 5.69 -5.59 9.67
C VAL A 45 6.19 -4.65 10.76
N SER A 46 7.28 -5.04 11.42
CA SER A 46 8.12 -4.16 12.23
C SER A 46 9.48 -3.97 11.54
N CYS A 47 10.10 -2.82 11.76
CA CYS A 47 11.49 -2.54 11.37
C CYS A 47 12.14 -1.54 12.34
N TYR A 48 13.42 -1.27 12.14
CA TYR A 48 14.11 -0.15 12.78
C TYR A 48 14.23 1.02 11.81
N LYS A 49 13.96 2.24 12.29
CA LYS A 49 14.28 3.51 11.63
C LYS A 49 15.34 4.21 12.49
N GLY A 50 16.60 4.15 12.07
CA GLY A 50 17.73 4.42 12.96
C GLY A 50 17.76 3.39 14.09
N ASP A 51 17.71 3.87 15.34
CA ASP A 51 17.68 3.03 16.55
C ASP A 51 16.25 2.84 17.10
N GLU A 52 15.24 3.46 16.47
CA GLU A 52 13.86 3.41 16.93
C GLU A 52 13.06 2.31 16.24
N ARG A 53 12.26 1.57 17.01
CA ARG A 53 11.33 0.58 16.45
C ARG A 53 10.15 1.29 15.79
N LEU A 54 9.86 0.87 14.57
CA LEU A 54 8.74 1.33 13.75
C LEU A 54 7.87 0.13 13.34
N ASP A 55 6.56 0.27 13.44
CA ASP A 55 5.64 -0.74 12.95
C ASP A 55 4.87 -0.19 11.74
N ILE A 56 4.74 -0.99 10.68
CA ILE A 56 4.14 -0.57 9.40
C ILE A 56 3.00 -1.53 9.06
N GLU A 57 1.80 -0.97 8.93
CA GLU A 57 0.67 -1.63 8.31
C GLU A 57 0.77 -1.45 6.80
N ILE A 58 0.54 -2.51 6.03
CA ILE A 58 0.65 -2.50 4.59
C ILE A 58 -0.75 -2.66 3.97
N ALA A 59 -1.00 -1.87 2.94
CA ALA A 59 -2.20 -1.95 2.15
C ALA A 59 -1.83 -1.92 0.67
N HIS A 60 -2.43 -2.79 -0.11
CA HIS A 60 -2.27 -2.79 -1.56
C HIS A 60 -3.50 -2.16 -2.20
N LEU A 61 -3.26 -1.15 -3.03
CA LEU A 61 -4.29 -0.44 -3.76
C LEU A 61 -4.36 -1.02 -5.19
N TYR A 62 -5.55 -1.47 -5.56
CA TYR A 62 -5.88 -2.01 -6.89
C TYR A 62 -7.01 -1.19 -7.50
N ALA A 63 -7.03 -1.05 -8.83
CA ALA A 63 -8.08 -0.37 -9.58
C ALA A 63 -9.36 -1.20 -9.73
N SER A 64 -9.26 -2.53 -9.61
CA SER A 64 -10.39 -3.46 -9.59
C SER A 64 -10.03 -4.77 -8.90
N GLU A 65 -11.05 -5.57 -8.62
CA GLU A 65 -10.87 -6.96 -8.16
C GLU A 65 -10.18 -7.81 -9.22
N THR A 66 -10.51 -7.61 -10.50
CA THR A 66 -9.84 -8.26 -11.63
C THR A 66 -8.34 -7.99 -11.64
N GLU A 67 -7.92 -6.76 -11.32
CA GLU A 67 -6.50 -6.43 -11.22
C GLU A 67 -5.85 -7.09 -10.00
N ALA A 68 -6.53 -7.11 -8.86
CA ALA A 68 -6.05 -7.82 -7.68
C ALA A 68 -5.84 -9.31 -7.98
N MET A 69 -6.79 -9.95 -8.68
CA MET A 69 -6.65 -11.33 -9.16
C MET A 69 -5.43 -11.51 -10.07
N ALA A 70 -5.22 -10.57 -11.01
CA ALA A 70 -4.07 -10.58 -11.92
C ALA A 70 -2.74 -10.53 -11.16
N VAL A 71 -2.60 -9.59 -10.21
CA VAL A 71 -1.39 -9.41 -9.39
C VAL A 71 -1.14 -10.62 -8.49
N LEU A 72 -2.21 -11.28 -8.04
CA LEU A 72 -2.14 -12.52 -7.26
C LEU A 72 -1.93 -13.77 -8.13
N GLY A 73 -1.67 -13.63 -9.44
CA GLY A 73 -1.42 -14.75 -10.35
C GLY A 73 -2.63 -15.66 -10.57
N ARG A 74 -3.85 -15.18 -10.31
CA ARG A 74 -5.08 -15.93 -10.53
C ARG A 74 -5.44 -15.91 -12.02
N PRO A 75 -5.98 -17.00 -12.58
CA PRO A 75 -6.33 -17.06 -14.00
C PRO A 75 -7.43 -16.05 -14.32
N LEU A 76 -7.26 -15.31 -15.41
CA LEU A 76 -8.23 -14.34 -15.91
C LEU A 76 -8.86 -14.84 -17.19
N SER A 77 -10.18 -14.69 -17.32
CA SER A 77 -10.86 -14.90 -18.61
C SER A 77 -10.47 -13.83 -19.63
N ILE A 78 -10.70 -14.09 -20.91
CA ILE A 78 -10.45 -13.12 -21.99
C ILE A 78 -11.28 -11.83 -21.77
N GLY A 79 -12.53 -11.96 -21.31
CA GLY A 79 -13.38 -10.81 -20.99
C GLY A 79 -12.77 -9.94 -19.89
N MET A 80 -12.29 -10.57 -18.80
CA MET A 80 -11.63 -9.88 -17.69
C MET A 80 -10.34 -9.16 -18.12
N GLN A 81 -9.56 -9.75 -19.03
CA GLN A 81 -8.36 -9.12 -19.59
C GLN A 81 -8.73 -7.90 -20.45
N ARG A 82 -9.79 -8.00 -21.24
CA ARG A 82 -10.30 -6.88 -22.05
C ARG A 82 -10.78 -5.73 -21.16
N ASP A 83 -11.52 -6.04 -20.11
CA ASP A 83 -12.01 -5.03 -19.16
C ASP A 83 -10.85 -4.30 -18.47
N LEU A 84 -9.77 -5.02 -18.10
CA LEU A 84 -8.56 -4.40 -17.56
C LEU A 84 -7.88 -3.48 -18.57
N ALA A 85 -7.78 -3.90 -19.84
CA ALA A 85 -7.19 -3.08 -20.90
C ALA A 85 -8.02 -1.82 -21.17
N GLU A 86 -9.35 -1.92 -21.19
CA GLU A 86 -10.25 -0.77 -21.34
C GLU A 86 -10.09 0.21 -20.17
N MET A 87 -9.99 -0.28 -18.94
CA MET A 87 -9.74 0.56 -17.77
C MET A 87 -8.37 1.27 -17.83
N ALA A 88 -7.34 0.61 -18.38
CA ALA A 88 -6.01 1.20 -18.54
C ALA A 88 -5.98 2.33 -19.59
N LEU A 89 -6.86 2.29 -20.59
CA LEU A 89 -6.96 3.35 -21.61
C LEU A 89 -7.68 4.60 -21.11
N ALA A 90 -8.49 4.49 -20.05
CA ALA A 90 -9.24 5.59 -19.48
C ALA A 90 -9.11 5.61 -17.93
N PRO A 91 -7.92 5.91 -17.40
CA PRO A 91 -7.72 6.04 -15.96
C PRO A 91 -8.60 7.18 -15.42
N SER A 92 -9.24 6.92 -14.26
CA SER A 92 -10.17 7.87 -13.64
C SER A 92 -9.68 8.28 -12.26
N ASN A 93 -9.44 9.59 -12.09
CA ASN A 93 -9.09 10.19 -10.81
C ASN A 93 -10.21 10.03 -9.77
N GLU A 94 -11.47 10.02 -10.21
CA GLU A 94 -12.61 9.78 -9.31
C GLU A 94 -12.59 8.35 -8.76
N ARG A 95 -12.29 7.36 -9.61
CA ARG A 95 -12.13 5.97 -9.18
C ARG A 95 -10.96 5.82 -8.21
N LEU A 96 -9.83 6.45 -8.50
CA LEU A 96 -8.67 6.46 -7.61
C LEU A 96 -9.01 7.08 -6.26
N HIS A 97 -9.63 8.26 -6.26
CA HIS A 97 -10.07 8.96 -5.06
C HIS A 97 -11.01 8.08 -4.22
N CYS A 98 -12.03 7.48 -4.83
CA CYS A 98 -12.97 6.60 -4.13
C CYS A 98 -12.28 5.36 -3.55
N ALA A 99 -11.37 4.72 -4.31
CA ALA A 99 -10.63 3.54 -3.85
C ALA A 99 -9.73 3.87 -2.66
N LEU A 100 -8.97 4.98 -2.75
CA LEU A 100 -8.05 5.43 -1.71
C LEU A 100 -8.81 5.87 -0.44
N HIS A 101 -9.89 6.64 -0.59
CA HIS A 101 -10.75 7.04 0.53
C HIS A 101 -11.35 5.81 1.24
N ARG A 102 -11.87 4.84 0.49
CA ARG A 102 -12.42 3.60 1.07
C ARG A 102 -11.36 2.81 1.85
N LEU A 103 -10.15 2.69 1.29
CA LEU A 103 -9.03 1.99 1.93
C LEU A 103 -8.64 2.68 3.23
N LEU A 104 -8.47 4.01 3.22
CA LEU A 104 -8.17 4.80 4.41
C LEU A 104 -9.26 4.67 5.47
N ALA A 105 -10.54 4.77 5.08
CA ALA A 105 -11.67 4.61 5.99
C ALA A 105 -11.73 3.22 6.64
N GLN A 106 -11.31 2.17 5.93
CA GLN A 106 -11.20 0.83 6.48
C GLN A 106 -10.03 0.71 7.47
N LYS A 107 -8.84 1.21 7.10
CA LYS A 107 -7.65 1.14 7.95
C LYS A 107 -7.76 2.04 9.19
N ALA A 108 -8.48 3.15 9.12
CA ALA A 108 -8.75 4.05 10.25
C ALA A 108 -9.50 3.37 11.41
N LYS A 109 -10.24 2.28 11.14
CA LYS A 109 -10.98 1.51 12.15
C LYS A 109 -10.10 0.52 12.91
N LYS A 110 -8.82 0.38 12.55
CA LYS A 110 -7.90 -0.56 13.19
C LYS A 110 -7.40 -0.03 14.53
N TYR A 111 -6.99 -0.97 15.38
CA TYR A 111 -6.37 -0.72 16.67
C TYR A 111 -5.09 -1.56 16.76
N TYR A 112 -4.01 -0.96 17.27
CA TYR A 112 -2.70 -1.60 17.38
C TYR A 112 -2.10 -1.33 18.76
N GLU A 113 -1.44 -2.33 19.32
CA GLU A 113 -0.54 -2.17 20.46
C GLU A 113 0.86 -1.78 19.96
N SER A 114 0.98 -0.57 19.41
CA SER A 114 2.21 -0.01 18.85
C SER A 114 2.39 1.45 19.24
N THR A 115 3.63 1.86 19.48
CA THR A 115 3.97 3.25 19.81
C THR A 115 4.20 4.12 18.58
N GLN A 116 4.54 3.52 17.43
CA GLN A 116 4.80 4.24 16.16
C GLN A 116 4.20 3.47 14.97
N PRO A 117 2.87 3.36 14.85
CA PRO A 117 2.24 2.70 13.72
C PRO A 117 2.22 3.63 12.50
N TRP A 118 2.86 3.23 11.41
CA TRP A 118 2.73 3.87 10.09
C TRP A 118 1.83 3.05 9.18
N LEU A 119 1.19 3.71 8.22
CA LEU A 119 0.48 3.05 7.13
C LEU A 119 1.26 3.23 5.83
N LEU A 120 1.58 2.13 5.17
CA LEU A 120 2.13 2.09 3.82
C LEU A 120 1.05 1.62 2.85
N ILE A 121 0.64 2.50 1.95
CA ILE A 121 -0.23 2.18 0.83
C ILE A 121 0.66 1.97 -0.39
N ARG A 122 0.72 0.75 -0.90
CA ARG A 122 1.41 0.42 -2.14
C ARG A 122 0.43 0.49 -3.30
N ASN A 123 0.74 1.30 -4.31
CA ASN A 123 0.08 1.18 -5.60
C ASN A 123 0.48 -0.16 -6.23
N ALA A 124 -0.47 -1.09 -6.28
CA ALA A 124 -0.34 -2.34 -7.01
C ALA A 124 -1.02 -2.27 -8.37
N SER A 125 -1.64 -1.13 -8.70
CA SER A 125 -2.26 -0.91 -9.98
C SER A 125 -1.25 -0.52 -11.05
N THR A 126 -1.44 -1.06 -12.25
CA THR A 126 -0.70 -0.63 -13.44
C THR A 126 -1.38 0.54 -14.17
N ILE A 127 -2.60 0.89 -13.74
CA ILE A 127 -3.44 1.92 -14.36
C ILE A 127 -3.15 3.31 -13.80
N TRP A 128 -2.85 3.39 -12.50
CA TRP A 128 -2.58 4.65 -11.83
C TRP A 128 -1.09 4.92 -11.72
N HIS A 129 -0.71 6.17 -11.98
CA HIS A 129 0.66 6.64 -11.94
C HIS A 129 0.82 7.80 -10.95
N LEU A 130 2.07 8.21 -10.71
CA LEU A 130 2.42 9.26 -9.74
C LEU A 130 1.56 10.52 -9.87
N GLU A 131 1.35 11.00 -11.10
CA GLU A 131 0.63 12.25 -11.34
C GLU A 131 -0.86 12.15 -10.99
N ASP A 132 -1.47 10.97 -11.15
CA ASP A 132 -2.86 10.73 -10.73
C ASP A 132 -2.99 10.85 -9.22
N PHE A 133 -2.02 10.28 -8.48
CA PHE A 133 -1.97 10.40 -7.03
C PHE A 133 -1.75 11.84 -6.58
N LYS A 134 -0.79 12.56 -7.18
CA LYS A 134 -0.59 13.99 -6.88
C LYS A 134 -1.87 14.78 -7.08
N SER A 135 -2.59 14.54 -8.18
CA SER A 135 -3.87 15.20 -8.45
C SER A 135 -4.93 14.87 -7.41
N VAL A 136 -5.12 13.59 -7.07
CA VAL A 136 -6.14 13.14 -6.11
C VAL A 136 -5.86 13.59 -4.67
N LEU A 137 -4.59 13.57 -4.26
CA LEU A 137 -4.18 13.91 -2.90
C LEU A 137 -4.47 15.37 -2.53
N THR A 138 -4.59 16.28 -3.50
CA THR A 138 -4.98 17.69 -3.25
C THR A 138 -6.33 17.83 -2.54
N ASN A 139 -7.26 16.89 -2.76
CA ASN A 139 -8.61 16.94 -2.21
C ASN A 139 -8.94 15.74 -1.31
N LEU A 140 -7.99 14.81 -1.14
CA LEU A 140 -8.20 13.61 -0.35
C LEU A 140 -8.32 13.97 1.14
N LYS A 141 -9.43 13.56 1.75
CA LYS A 141 -9.63 13.70 3.20
C LYS A 141 -9.23 12.41 3.90
N VAL A 142 -8.20 12.49 4.74
CA VAL A 142 -7.87 11.42 5.69
C VAL A 142 -8.88 11.47 6.85
N PRO A 143 -9.47 10.33 7.28
CA PRO A 143 -10.35 10.31 8.43
C PRO A 143 -9.65 10.87 9.66
N ALA A 144 -10.27 11.78 10.43
CA ALA A 144 -9.59 12.44 11.56
C ALA A 144 -9.21 11.51 12.72
N LYS A 145 -9.94 10.41 12.90
CA LYS A 145 -9.66 9.38 13.90
C LYS A 145 -9.08 8.15 13.21
N HIS A 146 -7.78 7.93 13.39
CA HIS A 146 -7.04 6.77 12.90
C HIS A 146 -5.85 6.49 13.83
N PRO A 147 -5.29 5.26 13.83
CA PRO A 147 -4.18 4.93 14.72
C PRO A 147 -2.82 5.40 14.21
N PHE A 148 -2.69 5.70 12.91
CA PHE A 148 -1.38 5.89 12.26
C PHE A 148 -0.76 7.26 12.55
N GLN A 149 0.54 7.28 12.83
CA GLN A 149 1.31 8.52 12.99
C GLN A 149 1.69 9.14 11.64
N GLN A 150 2.02 8.30 10.66
CA GLN A 150 2.31 8.73 9.29
C GLN A 150 1.62 7.81 8.29
N ILE A 151 1.27 8.38 7.14
CA ILE A 151 0.69 7.63 6.03
C ILE A 151 1.52 7.90 4.78
N TRP A 152 2.06 6.83 4.20
CA TRP A 152 2.92 6.86 3.04
C TRP A 152 2.27 6.15 1.86
N LEU A 153 2.50 6.69 0.67
CA LEU A 153 2.10 6.11 -0.59
C LEU A 153 3.34 5.77 -1.41
N LEU A 154 3.44 4.51 -1.84
CA LEU A 154 4.44 4.01 -2.76
C LEU A 154 3.80 3.91 -4.15
N CYS A 155 4.02 4.93 -4.98
CA CYS A 155 3.24 5.20 -6.20
C CYS A 155 3.61 4.29 -7.38
N ASP A 156 4.81 3.71 -7.37
CA ASP A 156 5.29 2.80 -8.40
C ASP A 156 5.74 1.49 -7.76
N PHE A 157 5.25 0.38 -8.31
CA PHE A 157 5.52 -0.97 -7.81
C PHE A 157 7.01 -1.37 -7.89
N TYR A 158 7.78 -0.73 -8.78
CA TYR A 158 9.19 -1.01 -9.10
C TYR A 158 10.13 0.17 -8.87
N ARG A 159 9.73 1.39 -9.26
CA ARG A 159 10.57 2.62 -9.17
C ARG A 159 10.51 3.30 -7.81
N GLY A 160 9.44 3.06 -7.06
CA GLY A 160 9.34 3.35 -5.63
C GLY A 160 9.29 4.84 -5.26
N GLU A 161 8.60 5.66 -6.03
CA GLU A 161 8.36 7.05 -5.67
C GLU A 161 7.45 7.15 -4.44
N LEU A 162 7.90 7.90 -3.43
CA LEU A 162 7.21 8.06 -2.16
C LEU A 162 6.49 9.41 -2.10
N ILE A 163 5.22 9.36 -1.69
CA ILE A 163 4.47 10.55 -1.28
C ILE A 163 4.04 10.35 0.17
N GLN A 164 4.29 11.36 1.01
CA GLN A 164 3.74 11.43 2.35
C GLN A 164 2.34 12.07 2.28
N ILE A 165 1.34 11.41 2.85
CA ILE A 165 -0.04 11.92 2.96
C ILE A 165 -0.23 12.66 4.29
N LEU A 166 0.34 12.13 5.37
CA LEU A 166 0.33 12.67 6.73
C LEU A 166 1.71 12.53 7.37
#